data_AF-A0A2V9IAT9-F1
#
_entry.id   AF-A0A2V9IAT9-F1
#
_cell.length_a   1.000
_cell.length_b   1.000
_cell.length_c   1.000
_cell.angle_alpha   90.00
_cell.angle_beta   90.00
_cell.angle_gamma   90.00
#
_symmetry.space_group_name_H-M   'P 1'
#
loop_
_entity.id
_entity.type
_entity.pdbx_description
1 polymer ?
#
loop_
_entity_poly.entity_id
_entity_poly.type
_entity_poly.pdbx_seq_one_letter_code
_entity_poly.pdbx_strand_id
1 'polypeptide(L)'
;MPIENTNTWVRGSHTLKFGLLVSLEGKSEVASATFNETNGVFNFSGSATGDSMADFLLGRAFSYEEIALDPFGKYRWHNIEPYFKDQIKL
;
A
#
# COMPACT_ATOMS: atom_id res chain seq x y z
N MET A 1 15.72 5.50 -6.61
CA MET A 1 16.51 6.47 -5.84
C MET A 1 15.90 7.84 -6.10
N PRO A 2 15.56 8.62 -5.05
CA PRO A 2 15.04 9.97 -5.23
C PRO A 2 16.12 10.88 -5.81
N ILE A 3 15.69 11.90 -6.56
CA ILE A 3 16.56 12.97 -7.04
C ILE A 3 16.30 14.17 -6.14
N GLU A 4 17.34 14.66 -5.47
CA GLU A 4 17.27 15.79 -4.56
C GLU A 4 18.31 16.85 -4.92
N ASN A 5 17.93 18.11 -4.73
CA ASN A 5 18.84 19.23 -4.87
C ASN A 5 18.53 20.29 -3.81
N THR A 6 19.58 20.74 -3.13
CA THR A 6 19.54 21.84 -2.18
C THR A 6 20.56 22.89 -2.57
N ASN A 7 20.10 24.13 -2.77
CA ASN A 7 20.96 25.29 -3.00
C ASN A 7 20.90 26.22 -1.80
N THR A 8 22.05 26.79 -1.48
CA THR A 8 22.17 27.87 -0.51
C THR A 8 22.76 29.08 -1.20
N TRP A 9 22.06 30.21 -1.13
CA TRP A 9 22.54 31.48 -1.66
C TRP A 9 22.66 32.50 -0.53
N VAL A 10 23.86 33.03 -0.34
CA VAL A 10 24.16 34.05 0.66
C VAL A 10 24.40 35.37 -0.05
N ARG A 11 23.61 36.39 0.30
CA ARG A 11 23.74 37.74 -0.24
C ARG A 11 23.43 38.77 0.86
N GLY A 12 24.46 39.50 1.30
CA GLY A 12 24.32 40.46 2.39
C GLY A 12 23.89 39.79 3.69
N SER A 13 22.85 40.33 4.34
CA SER A 13 22.26 39.77 5.56
C SER A 13 21.34 38.57 5.31
N HIS A 14 21.05 38.22 4.06
CA HIS A 14 20.14 37.14 3.71
C HIS A 14 20.88 35.83 3.42
N THR A 15 20.34 34.74 3.97
CA THR A 15 20.73 33.36 3.67
C THR A 15 19.50 32.62 3.18
N LEU A 16 19.42 32.48 1.85
CA LEU A 16 18.35 31.79 1.16
C LEU A 16 18.71 30.31 1.02
N LYS A 17 17.78 29.43 1.40
CA LYS A 17 17.87 27.99 1.17
C LYS A 17 16.65 27.54 0.40
N PHE A 18 16.86 26.88 -0.72
CA PHE A 18 15.79 26.37 -1.55
C PHE A 18 16.19 25.04 -2.17
N GLY A 19 15.21 24.24 -2.53
CA GLY A 19 15.47 22.93 -3.10
C GLY A 19 14.21 22.24 -3.59
N LEU A 20 14.45 21.10 -4.22
CA LEU A 20 13.44 20.25 -4.81
C LEU A 20 13.83 18.80 -4.55
N LEU A 21 12.87 18.02 -4.07
CA LEU A 21 12.93 16.58 -4.04
C LEU A 21 11.90 16.02 -5.00
N VAL A 22 12.35 15.11 -5.87
CA VAL A 22 11.50 14.34 -6.76
C VAL A 22 11.72 12.86 -6.45
N SER A 23 10.68 12.17 -5.98
CA SER A 23 10.72 10.73 -5.82
C SER A 23 9.73 10.02 -6.74
N LEU A 24 10.24 8.95 -7.34
CA LEU A 24 9.48 8.02 -8.16
C LEU A 24 9.10 6.86 -7.27
N GLU A 25 7.84 6.83 -6.87
CA GLU A 25 7.32 5.83 -5.96
C GLU A 25 6.43 4.85 -6.70
N GLY A 26 6.31 3.66 -6.13
CA GLY A 26 5.44 2.65 -6.68
C GLY A 26 5.09 1.59 -5.68
N LYS A 27 3.84 1.13 -5.76
CA LYS A 27 3.35 -0.02 -5.01
C LYS A 27 2.91 -1.09 -5.97
N SER A 28 3.24 -2.32 -5.63
CA SER A 28 2.90 -3.49 -6.42
C SER A 28 2.21 -4.45 -5.46
N GLU A 29 0.90 -4.53 -5.58
CA GLU A 29 0.06 -5.27 -4.65
C GLU A 29 -1.11 -5.92 -5.37
N VAL A 30 -1.71 -6.89 -4.68
CA VAL A 30 -2.97 -7.47 -5.08
C VAL A 30 -4.02 -6.36 -5.12
N ALA A 31 -4.67 -6.20 -6.28
CA ALA A 31 -5.64 -5.14 -6.55
C ALA A 31 -7.09 -5.54 -6.23
N SER A 32 -7.28 -6.64 -5.50
CA SER A 32 -8.59 -7.11 -5.06
C SER A 32 -8.84 -6.76 -3.60
N ALA A 33 -10.09 -6.40 -3.29
CA ALA A 33 -10.58 -6.27 -1.92
C ALA A 33 -10.94 -7.65 -1.31
N THR A 34 -10.99 -8.70 -2.13
CA THR A 34 -11.22 -10.07 -1.68
C THR A 34 -9.94 -10.58 -1.05
N PHE A 35 -10.03 -11.21 0.12
CA PHE A 35 -8.93 -11.63 0.99
C PHE A 35 -8.05 -12.76 0.40
N ASN A 36 -7.61 -12.64 -0.84
CA ASN A 36 -6.78 -13.63 -1.55
C ASN A 36 -7.44 -15.02 -1.57
N GLU A 37 -8.74 -15.07 -1.85
CA GLU A 37 -9.55 -16.31 -1.90
C GLU A 37 -9.31 -17.13 -3.19
N THR A 38 -8.16 -16.97 -3.83
CA THR A 38 -7.77 -17.76 -5.01
C THR A 38 -7.49 -19.22 -4.67
N ASN A 39 -7.30 -19.54 -3.40
CA ASN A 39 -7.20 -20.93 -2.91
C ASN A 39 -8.56 -21.47 -2.42
N GLY A 40 -9.61 -20.64 -2.52
CA GLY A 40 -10.94 -20.87 -1.99
C GLY A 40 -11.03 -20.84 -0.46
N VAL A 41 -12.26 -20.70 0.03
CA VAL A 41 -12.60 -20.68 1.45
C VAL A 41 -13.73 -21.67 1.69
N PHE A 42 -13.54 -22.55 2.66
CA PHE A 42 -14.57 -23.48 3.13
C PHE A 42 -15.23 -22.92 4.38
N ASN A 43 -16.57 -22.92 4.39
CA ASN A 43 -17.35 -22.50 5.55
C ASN A 43 -17.99 -23.72 6.24
N PHE A 44 -17.94 -23.75 7.57
CA PHE A 44 -18.50 -24.82 8.41
C PHE A 44 -19.44 -24.21 9.44
N SER A 45 -20.72 -24.54 9.36
CA SER A 45 -21.77 -23.91 10.17
C SER A 45 -22.46 -24.85 11.17
N GLY A 46 -22.11 -26.14 11.18
CA GLY A 46 -22.82 -27.14 11.99
C GLY A 46 -24.10 -27.66 11.33
N SER A 47 -24.35 -27.32 10.06
CA SER A 47 -25.56 -27.71 9.32
C SER A 47 -25.78 -29.23 9.24
N ALA A 48 -24.72 -30.04 9.31
CA ALA A 48 -24.83 -31.49 9.15
C ALA A 48 -24.79 -32.25 10.48
N THR A 49 -24.02 -31.80 11.47
CA THR A 49 -23.85 -32.49 12.76
C THR A 49 -24.38 -31.73 13.97
N GLY A 50 -24.76 -30.46 13.80
CA GLY A 50 -25.11 -29.55 14.89
C GLY A 50 -23.90 -28.85 15.53
N ASP A 51 -22.68 -29.17 15.10
CA ASP A 51 -21.42 -28.58 15.59
C ASP A 51 -20.47 -28.27 14.42
N SER A 52 -19.94 -27.05 14.35
CA SER A 52 -19.10 -26.62 13.22
C SER A 52 -17.73 -27.27 13.19
N MET A 53 -17.17 -27.65 14.35
CA MET A 53 -15.90 -28.36 14.44
C MET A 53 -16.08 -29.83 14.01
N ALA A 54 -17.19 -30.46 14.39
CA ALA A 54 -17.51 -31.80 13.92
C ALA A 54 -17.75 -31.84 12.40
N ASP A 55 -18.43 -30.85 11.83
CA ASP A 55 -18.57 -30.69 10.38
C ASP A 55 -17.19 -30.54 9.70
N PHE A 56 -16.26 -29.78 10.27
CA PHE A 56 -14.90 -29.63 9.76
C PHE A 56 -14.13 -30.96 9.77
N LEU A 57 -14.11 -31.66 10.91
CA LEU A 57 -13.38 -32.92 11.05
C LEU A 57 -13.91 -34.03 10.13
N LEU A 58 -15.20 -34.02 9.83
CA LEU A 58 -15.86 -34.95 8.91
C LEU A 58 -15.86 -34.49 7.45
N GLY A 59 -15.30 -33.31 7.15
CA GLY A 59 -15.23 -32.76 5.79
C GLY A 59 -16.60 -32.35 5.22
N ARG A 60 -17.58 -32.05 6.08
CA ARG A 60 -18.94 -31.64 5.70
C ARG A 60 -19.04 -30.13 5.60
N ALA A 61 -18.37 -29.54 4.60
CA ALA A 61 -18.44 -28.11 4.34
C ALA A 61 -19.87 -27.67 3.98
N PHE A 62 -20.30 -26.53 4.51
CA PHE A 62 -21.58 -25.92 4.19
C PHE A 62 -21.54 -25.20 2.84
N SER A 63 -20.45 -24.50 2.56
CA SER A 63 -20.20 -23.84 1.28
C SER A 63 -18.72 -23.76 0.95
N TYR A 64 -18.43 -23.55 -0.34
CA TYR A 64 -17.11 -23.26 -0.87
C TYR A 64 -17.22 -22.05 -1.79
N GLU A 65 -16.39 -21.04 -1.56
CA GLU A 65 -16.29 -19.84 -2.39
C GLU A 65 -14.84 -19.68 -2.86
N GLU A 66 -14.64 -19.40 -4.14
CA GLU A 66 -13.32 -19.20 -4.74
C GLU A 66 -13.42 -18.14 -5.83
N ILE A 67 -12.36 -17.35 -5.99
CA ILE A 67 -12.21 -16.40 -7.09
C ILE A 67 -11.22 -16.93 -8.13
N ALA A 68 -11.59 -16.84 -9.41
CA ALA A 68 -10.79 -17.39 -10.51
C ALA A 68 -9.51 -16.60 -10.81
N LEU A 69 -9.45 -15.33 -10.43
CA LEU A 69 -8.32 -14.45 -10.71
C LEU A 69 -8.19 -13.44 -9.58
N ASP A 70 -6.96 -13.28 -9.07
CA ASP A 70 -6.61 -12.16 -8.22
C ASP A 70 -5.67 -11.19 -8.96
N PRO A 71 -6.18 -10.08 -9.51
CA PRO A 71 -5.38 -9.20 -10.36
C PRO A 71 -4.31 -8.48 -9.56
N PHE A 72 -3.08 -8.45 -10.09
CA PHE A 72 -1.96 -7.76 -9.46
C PHE A 72 -1.82 -6.33 -10.02
N GLY A 73 -2.03 -5.34 -9.17
CA GLY A 73 -1.94 -3.92 -9.49
C GLY A 73 -0.50 -3.41 -9.44
N LYS A 74 -0.13 -2.59 -10.43
CA LYS A 74 1.14 -1.84 -10.44
C LYS A 74 0.83 -0.35 -10.37
N TYR A 75 0.89 0.20 -9.17
CA TYR A 75 0.67 1.61 -8.91
C TYR A 75 1.98 2.37 -8.97
N ARG A 76 2.02 3.48 -9.68
CA ARG A 76 3.20 4.34 -9.86
C ARG A 76 2.77 5.79 -9.68
N TRP A 77 3.54 6.57 -8.92
CA TRP A 77 3.25 7.99 -8.74
C TRP A 77 4.54 8.80 -8.57
N HIS A 78 4.41 10.10 -8.82
CA HIS A 78 5.49 11.07 -8.70
C HIS A 78 5.23 11.92 -7.47
N ASN A 79 6.17 11.96 -6.55
CA ASN A 79 6.12 12.84 -5.39
C ASN A 79 7.08 14.00 -5.62
N ILE A 80 6.59 15.23 -5.45
CA ILE A 80 7.33 16.46 -5.75
C ILE A 80 7.23 17.36 -4.52
N GLU A 81 8.36 17.62 -3.89
CA GLU A 81 8.46 18.38 -2.64
C GLU A 81 9.41 19.57 -2.82
N PRO A 82 8.90 20.75 -3.22
CA PRO A 82 9.68 21.98 -3.26
C PRO A 82 9.73 22.64 -1.87
N TYR A 83 10.86 23.27 -1.54
CA TYR A 83 10.95 24.12 -0.35
C TYR A 83 11.73 25.40 -0.61
N PHE A 84 11.42 26.42 0.18
CA PHE A 84 12.08 27.71 0.18
C PHE A 84 12.10 28.30 1.59
N LYS A 85 13.26 28.82 2.01
CA LYS A 85 13.48 29.43 3.31
C LYS A 85 14.41 30.63 3.17
N ASP A 86 14.10 31.72 3.86
CA ASP A 86 15.02 32.85 4.07
C ASP A 86 15.40 32.95 5.54
N GLN A 87 16.62 33.40 5.80
CA GLN A 87 17.13 33.73 7.13
C GLN A 87 17.89 35.04 7.05
N ILE A 88 17.47 36.00 7.88
CA ILE A 88 18.02 37.36 7.90
C ILE A 88 18.82 37.55 9.20
N LYS A 89 20.05 38.05 9.07
CA LYS A 89 20.84 38.49 10.21
C LYS A 89 20.63 39.99 10.45
N LEU A 90 20.01 40.32 11.58
CA LEU A 90 19.85 41.69 12.09
C LEU A 90 21.15 42.18 12.74
#